data_AF-R1G2H1-F1
#
_entry.id   AF-R1G2H1-F1
#
_cell.length_a   1.000
_cell.length_b   1.000
_cell.length_c   1.000
_cell.angle_alpha   90.00
_cell.angle_beta   90.00
_cell.angle_gamma   90.00
#
_symmetry.space_group_name_H-M   'P 1'
#
loop_
_entity.id
_entity.type
_entity.pdbx_description
1 polymer ?
#
loop_
_entity_poly.entity_id
_entity_poly.type
_entity_poly.pdbx_seq_one_letter_code
_entity_poly.pdbx_strand_id
1 'polypeptide(L)'
;MSVINGEDAKKFVKEYVKVNPAGIDIKPKKIYKIPVKKIRYILIDKDKRGYFFDYNLDYEDLLEIAINENKRKELLENSFKKIPNGFIEIKPKNNYWVLNRGLYYVVFPEVEIPNDMIAIALPRSTFNRLGILKFESALFDPGYKGEFTQTYYFPINAKININEAWIQLIFIKLEKESKEAYKGYWYGEKY
;
A
#
# COMPACT_ATOMS: atom_id res chain seq x y z
N MET A 1 22.62 9.47 -9.79
CA MET A 1 21.78 9.27 -8.57
C MET A 1 22.60 8.58 -7.47
N SER A 2 22.33 8.85 -6.20
CA SER A 2 23.01 8.19 -5.07
C SER A 2 22.05 7.83 -3.94
N VAL A 3 22.33 6.74 -3.20
CA VAL A 3 21.56 6.38 -2.01
C VAL A 3 22.01 7.25 -0.84
N ILE A 4 21.08 7.87 -0.13
CA ILE A 4 21.41 8.60 1.10
C ILE A 4 21.51 7.65 2.30
N ASN A 5 22.32 8.01 3.28
CA ASN A 5 22.47 7.17 4.46
C ASN A 5 21.17 7.17 5.30
N GLY A 6 21.00 6.14 6.12
CA GLY A 6 19.80 6.05 6.98
C GLY A 6 19.72 7.16 8.03
N GLU A 7 20.83 7.64 8.56
CA GLU A 7 20.81 8.70 9.59
C GLU A 7 20.24 10.02 9.07
N ASP A 8 20.51 10.35 7.82
CA ASP A 8 19.96 11.50 7.10
C ASP A 8 18.53 11.24 6.65
N ALA A 9 18.22 10.01 6.25
CA ALA A 9 16.90 9.62 5.77
C ALA A 9 15.83 9.56 6.88
N LYS A 10 16.21 9.26 8.13
CA LYS A 10 15.24 9.03 9.22
C LYS A 10 14.33 10.23 9.49
N LYS A 11 14.79 11.46 9.21
CA LYS A 11 13.99 12.69 9.40
C LYS A 11 12.79 12.77 8.46
N PHE A 12 12.78 11.98 7.39
CA PHE A 12 11.71 11.91 6.40
C PHE A 12 10.67 10.82 6.70
N VAL A 13 10.86 10.05 7.78
CA VAL A 13 10.00 8.93 8.16
C VAL A 13 9.45 9.18 9.56
N LYS A 14 8.13 9.24 9.69
CA LYS A 14 7.49 9.63 10.96
C LYS A 14 7.69 8.62 12.09
N GLU A 15 7.64 7.33 11.77
CA GLU A 15 7.86 6.25 12.74
C GLU A 15 8.65 5.12 12.07
N TYR A 16 9.67 4.60 12.77
CA TYR A 16 10.54 3.53 12.28
C TYR A 16 10.96 2.59 13.42
N VAL A 17 11.43 1.41 13.05
CA VAL A 17 11.94 0.39 13.97
C VAL A 17 13.44 0.53 14.16
N LYS A 18 14.17 0.71 13.05
CA LYS A 18 15.62 0.72 13.04
C LYS A 18 16.16 1.57 11.89
N VAL A 19 17.27 2.25 12.14
CA VAL A 19 18.07 2.92 11.11
C VAL A 19 19.17 1.95 10.63
N ASN A 20 19.26 1.73 9.32
CA ASN A 20 20.34 0.97 8.69
C ASN A 20 21.22 1.92 7.87
N PRO A 21 22.45 1.51 7.50
CA PRO A 21 23.35 2.39 6.73
C PRO A 21 22.72 2.97 5.45
N ALA A 22 21.89 2.20 4.74
CA ALA A 22 21.31 2.57 3.45
C ALA A 22 19.76 2.55 3.46
N GLY A 23 19.13 2.81 4.60
CA GLY A 23 17.67 2.88 4.66
C GLY A 23 17.08 2.76 6.04
N ILE A 24 15.75 2.81 6.10
CA ILE A 24 14.96 2.82 7.33
C ILE A 24 14.06 1.61 7.38
N ASP A 25 14.16 0.84 8.45
CA ASP A 25 13.25 -0.28 8.71
C ASP A 25 11.93 0.23 9.28
N ILE A 26 10.83 -0.12 8.62
CA ILE A 26 9.49 0.37 8.98
C ILE A 26 8.55 -0.82 9.22
N LYS A 27 7.76 -0.72 10.29
CA LYS A 27 6.69 -1.67 10.63
C LYS A 27 5.32 -1.16 10.19
N PRO A 28 4.34 -2.04 9.96
CA PRO A 28 2.97 -1.62 9.68
C PRO A 28 2.34 -0.83 10.83
N LYS A 29 1.53 0.17 10.45
CA LYS A 29 0.61 0.90 11.33
C LYS A 29 -0.74 0.18 11.44
N LYS A 30 -1.30 -0.26 10.31
CA LYS A 30 -2.58 -0.98 10.21
C LYS A 30 -2.50 -2.09 9.16
N ILE A 31 -3.31 -3.12 9.34
CA ILE A 31 -3.41 -4.24 8.39
C ILE A 31 -4.88 -4.51 8.10
N TYR A 32 -5.23 -4.58 6.83
CA TYR A 32 -6.54 -4.98 6.36
C TYR A 32 -6.42 -6.25 5.53
N LYS A 33 -7.30 -7.22 5.74
CA LYS A 33 -7.47 -8.35 4.85
C LYS A 33 -8.34 -7.93 3.67
N ILE A 34 -7.85 -8.18 2.45
CA ILE A 34 -8.61 -7.98 1.22
C ILE A 34 -9.53 -9.19 1.03
N PRO A 35 -10.87 -9.01 1.06
CA PRO A 35 -11.81 -10.12 1.00
C PRO A 35 -12.05 -10.55 -0.45
N VAL A 36 -11.02 -11.10 -1.10
CA VAL A 36 -10.99 -11.42 -2.55
C VAL A 36 -12.22 -12.18 -3.07
N LYS A 37 -12.82 -13.06 -2.26
CA LYS A 37 -14.02 -13.81 -2.65
C LYS A 37 -15.26 -12.94 -2.85
N LYS A 38 -15.26 -11.72 -2.29
CA LYS A 38 -16.36 -10.74 -2.38
C LYS A 38 -16.14 -9.70 -3.47
N ILE A 39 -14.94 -9.64 -4.05
CA ILE A 39 -14.54 -8.63 -5.02
C ILE A 39 -14.70 -9.23 -6.41
N ARG A 40 -15.32 -8.47 -7.33
CA ARG A 40 -15.43 -8.89 -8.75
C ARG A 40 -14.62 -8.02 -9.67
N TYR A 41 -14.67 -6.71 -9.46
CA TYR A 41 -14.06 -5.75 -10.36
C TYR A 41 -13.32 -4.67 -9.59
N ILE A 42 -12.21 -4.22 -10.17
CA ILE A 42 -11.44 -3.07 -9.73
C ILE A 42 -11.80 -1.91 -10.64
N LEU A 43 -12.24 -0.79 -10.06
CA LEU A 43 -12.44 0.43 -10.83
C LEU A 43 -11.29 1.39 -10.59
N ILE A 44 -10.72 1.87 -11.69
CA ILE A 44 -9.83 3.02 -11.73
C ILE A 44 -10.41 3.98 -12.78
N ASP A 45 -11.07 5.04 -12.32
CA ASP A 45 -11.63 6.08 -13.18
C ASP A 45 -11.51 7.44 -12.51
N LYS A 46 -10.66 8.32 -13.05
CA LYS A 46 -10.39 9.67 -12.55
C LYS A 46 -10.06 9.70 -11.05
N ASP A 47 -11.01 10.00 -10.18
CA ASP A 47 -10.90 10.08 -8.71
C ASP A 47 -11.54 8.87 -8.00
N LYS A 48 -12.17 7.96 -8.74
CA LYS A 48 -12.74 6.70 -8.24
C LYS A 48 -11.73 5.57 -8.37
N ARG A 49 -11.18 5.15 -7.23
CA ARG A 49 -10.28 4.00 -7.11
C ARG A 49 -10.82 3.05 -6.04
N GLY A 50 -11.18 1.84 -6.41
CA GLY A 50 -11.87 0.93 -5.51
C GLY A 50 -12.29 -0.38 -6.13
N TYR A 51 -13.21 -1.05 -5.45
CA TYR A 51 -13.70 -2.38 -5.84
C TYR A 51 -15.21 -2.39 -5.88
N PHE A 52 -15.77 -3.19 -6.77
CA PHE A 52 -17.15 -3.60 -6.69
C PHE A 52 -17.26 -4.89 -5.91
N PHE A 53 -18.13 -4.86 -4.90
CA PHE A 53 -18.44 -5.97 -4.03
C PHE A 53 -19.81 -6.54 -4.43
N ASP A 54 -19.82 -7.59 -5.24
CA ASP A 54 -21.05 -8.28 -5.66
C ASP A 54 -20.72 -9.75 -5.94
N TYR A 55 -21.52 -10.71 -5.50
CA TYR A 55 -21.21 -12.10 -5.78
C TYR A 55 -21.78 -12.61 -7.10
N ASN A 56 -22.69 -11.85 -7.72
CA ASN A 56 -23.48 -12.34 -8.86
C ASN A 56 -23.00 -11.82 -10.21
N LEU A 57 -22.09 -10.84 -10.25
CA LEU A 57 -21.54 -10.31 -11.50
C LEU A 57 -20.62 -11.33 -12.18
N ASP A 58 -20.93 -11.66 -13.43
CA ASP A 58 -20.07 -12.44 -14.33
C ASP A 58 -19.33 -11.56 -15.35
N TYR A 59 -18.63 -12.18 -16.31
CA TYR A 59 -17.85 -11.43 -17.32
C TYR A 59 -18.73 -10.67 -18.31
N GLU A 60 -19.92 -11.17 -18.64
CA GLU A 60 -20.84 -10.49 -19.55
C GLU A 60 -21.43 -9.25 -18.89
N ASP A 61 -21.74 -9.33 -17.59
CA ASP A 61 -22.10 -8.14 -16.81
C ASP A 61 -20.99 -7.08 -16.86
N LEU A 62 -19.71 -7.48 -16.80
CA LEU A 62 -18.58 -6.55 -16.90
C LEU A 62 -18.53 -5.84 -18.25
N LEU A 63 -18.80 -6.55 -19.35
CA LEU A 63 -18.87 -5.96 -20.69
C LEU A 63 -20.04 -4.97 -20.80
N GLU A 64 -21.20 -5.33 -20.24
CA GLU A 64 -22.36 -4.44 -20.27
C GLU A 64 -22.10 -3.15 -19.47
N ILE A 65 -21.49 -3.24 -18.29
CA ILE A 65 -21.14 -2.07 -17.46
C ILE A 65 -20.17 -1.13 -18.18
N ALA A 66 -19.30 -1.65 -19.04
CA ALA A 66 -18.35 -0.84 -19.79
C ALA A 66 -19.05 0.04 -20.85
N ILE A 67 -20.23 -0.36 -21.33
CA ILE A 67 -20.93 0.28 -22.46
C ILE A 67 -22.21 1.00 -21.99
N ASN A 68 -22.87 0.50 -20.94
CA ASN A 68 -24.13 1.00 -20.42
C ASN A 68 -23.93 1.92 -19.21
N GLU A 69 -24.02 3.24 -19.42
CA GLU A 69 -23.85 4.24 -18.36
C GLU A 69 -24.85 4.11 -17.21
N ASN A 70 -26.08 3.68 -17.48
CA ASN A 70 -27.12 3.58 -16.45
C ASN A 70 -26.81 2.40 -15.51
N LYS A 71 -26.52 1.22 -16.07
CA LYS A 71 -26.11 0.03 -15.27
C LYS A 71 -24.83 0.32 -14.48
N ARG A 72 -23.89 1.07 -15.06
CA ARG A 72 -22.67 1.51 -14.38
C ARG A 72 -22.95 2.44 -13.20
N LYS A 73 -23.84 3.43 -13.35
CA LYS A 73 -24.23 4.34 -12.25
C LYS A 73 -24.88 3.58 -11.10
N GLU A 74 -25.81 2.69 -11.41
CA GLU A 74 -26.50 1.85 -10.41
C GLU A 74 -25.51 1.03 -9.57
N LEU A 75 -24.56 0.34 -10.21
CA LEU A 75 -23.56 -0.44 -9.48
C LEU A 75 -22.59 0.42 -8.68
N LEU A 76 -22.26 1.61 -9.18
CA LEU A 76 -21.42 2.56 -8.45
C LEU A 76 -22.09 3.01 -7.15
N GLU A 77 -23.40 3.13 -7.14
CA GLU A 77 -24.15 3.51 -5.94
C GLU A 77 -24.28 2.35 -4.94
N ASN A 78 -24.55 1.14 -5.44
CA ASN A 78 -24.90 0.00 -4.58
C ASN A 78 -23.70 -0.84 -4.13
N SER A 79 -22.70 -1.02 -4.99
CA SER A 79 -21.69 -2.09 -4.83
C SER A 79 -20.24 -1.58 -4.80
N PHE A 80 -19.99 -0.35 -5.25
CA PHE A 80 -18.64 0.22 -5.23
C PHE A 80 -18.21 0.65 -3.82
N LYS A 81 -16.99 0.30 -3.45
CA LYS A 81 -16.31 0.79 -2.25
C LYS A 81 -14.93 1.31 -2.63
N LYS A 82 -14.65 2.57 -2.30
CA LYS A 82 -13.31 3.19 -2.43
C LYS A 82 -12.31 2.48 -1.53
N ILE A 83 -11.06 2.31 -1.94
CA ILE A 83 -10.01 1.70 -1.10
C ILE A 83 -9.76 2.57 0.15
N PRO A 84 -9.63 1.99 1.37
CA PRO A 84 -9.73 0.57 1.73
C PRO A 84 -11.11 0.16 2.26
N ASN A 85 -12.16 0.93 1.98
CA ASN A 85 -13.52 0.63 2.41
C ASN A 85 -13.97 -0.75 1.90
N GLY A 86 -14.58 -1.53 2.78
CA GLY A 86 -14.97 -2.91 2.50
C GLY A 86 -13.88 -3.94 2.79
N PHE A 87 -12.65 -3.52 3.10
CA PHE A 87 -11.63 -4.42 3.65
C PHE A 87 -11.87 -4.71 5.13
N ILE A 88 -11.32 -5.83 5.61
CA ILE A 88 -11.52 -6.28 6.99
C ILE A 88 -10.28 -5.90 7.80
N GLU A 89 -10.39 -4.94 8.71
CA GLU A 89 -9.28 -4.59 9.58
C GLU A 89 -8.92 -5.77 10.50
N ILE A 90 -7.63 -6.11 10.56
CA ILE A 90 -7.09 -7.10 11.47
C ILE A 90 -6.57 -6.36 12.70
N LYS A 91 -7.02 -6.75 13.88
CA LYS A 91 -6.48 -6.26 15.15
C LYS A 91 -5.43 -7.23 15.70
N PRO A 92 -4.32 -6.72 16.27
CA PRO A 92 -3.31 -7.60 16.86
C PRO A 92 -3.88 -8.29 18.11
N LYS A 93 -3.42 -9.51 18.38
CA LYS A 93 -3.75 -10.28 19.58
C LYS A 93 -2.47 -10.61 20.33
N ASN A 94 -2.38 -10.21 21.60
CA ASN A 94 -1.22 -10.45 22.47
C ASN A 94 0.11 -10.03 21.82
N ASN A 95 0.18 -8.82 21.23
CA ASN A 95 1.35 -8.30 20.49
C ASN A 95 1.72 -9.05 19.20
N TYR A 96 0.77 -9.79 18.60
CA TYR A 96 0.98 -10.41 17.29
C TYR A 96 -0.12 -10.07 16.28
N TRP A 97 0.30 -9.83 15.04
CA TRP A 97 -0.54 -9.97 13.86
C TRP A 97 -0.73 -11.46 13.58
N VAL A 98 -1.98 -11.93 13.61
CA VAL A 98 -2.34 -13.31 13.25
C VAL A 98 -3.04 -13.28 11.90
N LEU A 99 -2.34 -13.73 10.87
CA LEU A 99 -2.73 -13.57 9.47
C LEU A 99 -2.90 -14.95 8.86
N ASN A 100 -4.11 -15.29 8.41
CA ASN A 100 -4.30 -16.50 7.63
C ASN A 100 -3.91 -16.27 6.15
N ARG A 101 -3.81 -17.35 5.37
CA ARG A 101 -3.56 -17.25 3.92
C ARG A 101 -4.47 -16.19 3.25
N GLY A 102 -3.89 -15.36 2.38
CA GLY A 102 -4.64 -14.37 1.59
C GLY A 102 -3.87 -13.10 1.25
N LEU A 103 -4.60 -12.14 0.65
CA LEU A 103 -4.11 -10.81 0.33
C LEU A 103 -4.40 -9.83 1.47
N TYR A 104 -3.43 -8.97 1.73
CA TYR A 104 -3.50 -7.95 2.77
C TYR A 104 -3.08 -6.60 2.21
N TYR A 105 -3.84 -5.59 2.60
CA TYR A 105 -3.54 -4.19 2.37
C TYR A 105 -2.93 -3.63 3.66
N VAL A 106 -1.64 -3.31 3.60
CA VAL A 106 -0.83 -2.97 4.76
C VAL A 106 -0.50 -1.49 4.72
N VAL A 107 -0.88 -0.77 5.76
CA VAL A 107 -0.63 0.67 5.91
C VAL A 107 0.66 0.88 6.70
N PHE A 108 1.51 1.76 6.22
CA PHE A 108 2.74 2.18 6.87
C PHE A 108 2.64 3.64 7.37
N PRO A 109 3.47 4.03 8.35
CA PRO A 109 3.59 5.40 8.81
C PRO A 109 3.85 6.41 7.68
N GLU A 110 3.57 7.68 7.99
CA GLU A 110 3.79 8.79 7.05
C GLU A 110 5.28 8.93 6.67
N VAL A 111 5.51 9.19 5.38
CA VAL A 111 6.82 9.60 4.85
C VAL A 111 6.67 10.92 4.12
N GLU A 112 7.78 11.66 4.02
CA GLU A 112 7.88 12.88 3.23
C GLU A 112 9.08 12.78 2.31
N ILE A 113 8.86 12.84 1.00
CA ILE A 113 9.92 12.75 -0.01
C ILE A 113 10.32 14.16 -0.43
N PRO A 114 11.57 14.59 -0.22
CA PRO A 114 12.07 15.86 -0.73
C PRO A 114 11.98 15.96 -2.26
N ASN A 115 11.94 17.19 -2.79
CA ASN A 115 11.90 17.43 -4.23
C ASN A 115 13.17 16.99 -4.98
N ASP A 116 14.29 16.81 -4.27
CA ASP A 116 15.55 16.31 -4.83
C ASP A 116 15.76 14.81 -4.64
N MET A 117 14.70 14.07 -4.25
CA MET A 117 14.80 12.64 -3.95
C MET A 117 13.60 11.85 -4.48
N ILE A 118 13.83 10.55 -4.60
CA ILE A 118 12.78 9.53 -4.71
C ILE A 118 12.98 8.52 -3.58
N ALA A 119 11.99 7.66 -3.34
CA ALA A 119 12.18 6.50 -2.47
C ALA A 119 11.58 5.22 -3.06
N ILE A 120 12.02 4.09 -2.53
CA ILE A 120 11.50 2.74 -2.82
C ILE A 120 11.37 1.95 -1.52
N ALA A 121 10.37 1.07 -1.43
CA ALA A 121 10.14 0.21 -0.27
C ALA A 121 10.42 -1.25 -0.63
N LEU A 122 11.54 -1.77 -0.16
CA LEU A 122 11.91 -3.17 -0.36
C LEU A 122 11.38 -4.04 0.79
N PRO A 123 10.97 -5.30 0.53
CA PRO A 123 10.64 -6.22 1.61
C PRO A 123 11.88 -6.55 2.44
N ARG A 124 11.69 -6.79 3.74
CA ARG A 124 12.77 -7.35 4.57
C ARG A 124 13.15 -8.75 4.08
N SER A 125 14.45 -9.05 4.11
CA SER A 125 14.99 -10.34 3.66
C SER A 125 14.32 -11.53 4.35
N THR A 126 13.97 -11.42 5.63
CA THR A 126 13.21 -12.44 6.37
C THR A 126 11.85 -12.71 5.73
N PHE A 127 11.10 -11.69 5.33
CA PHE A 127 9.79 -11.84 4.70
C PHE A 127 9.93 -12.57 3.36
N ASN A 128 10.90 -12.17 2.55
CA ASN A 128 11.19 -12.83 1.27
C ASN A 128 11.58 -14.31 1.47
N ARG A 129 12.49 -14.60 2.41
CA ARG A 129 12.98 -15.97 2.69
C ARG A 129 11.90 -16.89 3.29
N LEU A 130 10.90 -16.33 3.97
CA LEU A 130 9.76 -17.07 4.51
C LEU A 130 8.59 -17.18 3.51
N GLY A 131 8.77 -16.74 2.27
CA GLY A 131 7.74 -16.83 1.23
C GLY A 131 6.57 -15.87 1.43
N ILE A 132 6.72 -14.81 2.25
CA ILE A 132 5.74 -13.73 2.34
C ILE A 132 6.02 -12.77 1.19
N LEU A 133 5.08 -12.71 0.25
CA LEU A 133 5.24 -11.98 -1.00
C LEU A 133 4.73 -10.55 -0.82
N LYS A 134 5.64 -9.59 -0.77
CA LYS A 134 5.33 -8.17 -0.90
C LYS A 134 5.20 -7.84 -2.39
N PHE A 135 4.11 -7.20 -2.79
CA PHE A 135 4.00 -6.63 -4.14
C PHE A 135 4.95 -5.43 -4.29
N GLU A 136 5.38 -5.13 -5.50
CA GLU A 136 6.30 -4.02 -5.73
C GLU A 136 5.70 -2.71 -5.23
N SER A 137 6.55 -1.87 -4.62
CA SER A 137 6.15 -0.49 -4.35
C SER A 137 6.18 0.27 -5.67
N ALA A 138 5.19 1.13 -5.91
CA ALA A 138 5.39 2.23 -6.83
C ALA A 138 6.58 3.08 -6.37
N LEU A 139 7.16 3.85 -7.30
CA LEU A 139 8.15 4.85 -6.94
C LEU A 139 7.49 5.92 -6.06
N PHE A 140 8.15 6.28 -4.97
CA PHE A 140 7.74 7.44 -4.20
C PHE A 140 8.35 8.67 -4.88
N ASP A 141 7.50 9.42 -5.59
CA ASP A 141 7.91 10.57 -6.38
C ASP A 141 8.36 11.75 -5.51
N PRO A 142 9.19 12.66 -6.06
CA PRO A 142 9.63 13.86 -5.36
C PRO A 142 8.43 14.70 -4.89
N GLY A 143 8.46 15.13 -3.63
CA GLY A 143 7.37 15.90 -3.02
C GLY A 143 6.19 15.07 -2.51
N TYR A 144 6.18 13.74 -2.63
CA TYR A 144 5.13 12.91 -2.00
C TYR A 144 5.16 13.05 -0.48
N LYS A 145 3.99 13.18 0.14
CA LYS A 145 3.83 13.13 1.59
C LYS A 145 2.56 12.38 1.95
N GLY A 146 2.62 11.39 2.83
CA GLY A 146 1.44 10.64 3.24
C GLY A 146 1.75 9.30 3.90
N GLU A 147 0.73 8.70 4.50
CA GLU A 147 0.76 7.31 4.99
C GLU A 147 0.58 6.36 3.82
N PHE A 148 1.63 5.65 3.42
CA PHE A 148 1.55 4.82 2.23
C PHE A 148 1.09 3.40 2.53
N THR A 149 0.74 2.69 1.47
CA THR A 149 0.23 1.31 1.56
C THR A 149 0.99 0.38 0.65
N GLN A 150 1.02 -0.91 1.02
CA GLN A 150 1.60 -1.99 0.21
C GLN A 150 0.70 -3.22 0.30
N THR A 151 0.57 -3.92 -0.82
CA THR A 151 -0.13 -5.20 -0.84
C THR A 151 0.83 -6.33 -0.51
N TYR A 152 0.38 -7.28 0.29
CA TYR A 152 1.10 -8.51 0.63
C TYR A 152 0.24 -9.73 0.34
N TYR A 153 0.84 -10.78 -0.19
CA TYR A 153 0.25 -12.11 -0.27
C TYR A 153 0.95 -13.04 0.73
N PHE A 154 0.13 -13.64 1.60
CA PHE A 154 0.55 -14.67 2.54
C PHE A 154 0.09 -16.03 1.98
N PRO A 155 1.00 -16.88 1.46
CA PRO A 155 0.62 -18.19 0.92
C PRO A 155 0.24 -19.19 2.03
N ILE A 156 0.72 -18.96 3.25
CA ILE A 156 0.45 -19.76 4.45
C ILE A 156 0.08 -18.84 5.61
N ASN A 157 -0.40 -19.42 6.71
CA ASN A 157 -0.70 -18.66 7.92
C ASN A 157 0.59 -18.13 8.56
N ALA A 158 0.54 -16.90 9.08
CA ALA A 158 1.67 -16.24 9.73
C ALA A 158 1.25 -15.65 11.08
N LYS A 159 2.18 -15.66 12.02
CA LYS A 159 2.11 -14.97 13.30
C LYS A 159 3.33 -14.08 13.43
N ILE A 160 3.14 -12.76 13.39
CA ILE A 160 4.23 -11.78 13.31
C ILE A 160 4.11 -10.80 14.48
N ASN A 161 5.19 -10.58 15.23
CA ASN A 161 5.15 -9.64 16.35
C ASN A 161 4.90 -8.21 15.83
N ILE A 162 4.13 -7.41 16.56
CA ILE A 162 3.78 -6.05 16.13
C ILE A 162 5.00 -5.11 15.98
N ASN A 163 6.15 -5.45 16.56
CA ASN A 163 7.37 -4.65 16.49
C ASN A 163 8.29 -5.05 15.32
N GLU A 164 7.95 -6.08 14.54
CA GLU A 164 8.76 -6.47 13.39
C GLU A 164 8.65 -5.45 12.26
N ALA A 165 9.80 -5.07 11.69
CA ALA A 165 9.85 -4.31 10.45
C ALA A 165 9.53 -5.21 9.25
N TRP A 166 8.71 -4.71 8.34
CA TRP A 166 8.27 -5.48 7.16
C TRP A 166 8.99 -5.03 5.89
N ILE A 167 9.38 -3.76 5.86
CA ILE A 167 10.07 -3.14 4.74
C ILE A 167 11.32 -2.39 5.21
N GLN A 168 12.23 -2.20 4.26
CA GLN A 168 13.26 -1.17 4.34
C GLN A 168 12.96 -0.11 3.27
N LEU A 169 12.79 1.13 3.71
CA LEU A 169 12.63 2.29 2.85
C LEU A 169 14.01 2.86 2.49
N ILE A 170 14.27 3.02 1.20
CA ILE A 170 15.54 3.54 0.67
C ILE A 170 15.24 4.83 -0.08
N PHE A 171 16.01 5.87 0.24
CA PHE A 171 15.93 7.17 -0.42
C PHE A 171 17.09 7.32 -1.39
N ILE A 172 16.80 7.86 -2.57
CA ILE A 172 17.75 8.03 -3.67
C ILE A 172 17.71 9.48 -4.09
N LYS A 173 18.87 10.15 -4.03
CA LYS A 173 19.05 11.53 -4.46
C LYS A 173 19.08 11.63 -5.98
N LEU A 174 18.29 12.55 -6.51
CA LEU A 174 18.28 12.94 -7.90
C LEU A 174 19.55 13.74 -8.25
N GLU A 175 19.95 13.70 -9.51
CA GLU A 175 21.08 14.51 -9.99
C GLU A 175 20.74 16.00 -10.07
N LYS A 176 19.45 16.30 -10.25
CA LYS A 176 18.89 17.65 -10.20
C LYS A 176 17.55 17.59 -9.48
N GLU A 177 17.25 18.62 -8.71
CA GLU A 177 15.95 18.76 -8.05
C GLU A 177 14.80 18.74 -9.07
N SER A 178 13.70 18.08 -8.71
CA SER A 178 12.49 18.09 -9.54
C SER A 178 11.91 19.49 -9.61
N LYS A 179 11.53 19.93 -10.83
CA LYS A 179 10.82 21.20 -11.03
C LYS A 179 9.39 21.16 -10.49
N GLU A 180 8.83 19.97 -10.35
CA GLU A 180 7.45 19.75 -9.92
C GLU A 180 7.39 18.71 -8.80
N ALA A 181 6.64 19.04 -7.75
CA ALA A 181 6.31 18.12 -6.67
C ALA A 181 5.12 17.23 -7.05
N TYR A 182 5.06 16.03 -6.47
CA TYR A 182 3.95 15.12 -6.61
C TYR A 182 2.63 15.75 -6.19
N LYS A 183 1.67 15.79 -7.12
CA LYS A 183 0.28 16.26 -6.92
C LYS A 183 -0.74 15.19 -7.30
N GLY A 184 -0.33 13.92 -7.24
CA GLY A 184 -1.18 12.79 -7.62
C GLY A 184 -2.23 12.45 -6.56
N TYR A 185 -3.06 11.47 -6.89
CA TYR A 185 -4.25 11.09 -6.10
C TYR A 185 -3.94 10.70 -4.65
N TRP A 186 -2.75 10.16 -4.39
CA TRP A 186 -2.36 9.63 -3.08
C TRP A 186 -1.64 10.67 -2.20
N TYR A 187 -1.54 11.93 -2.63
CA TYR A 187 -0.90 12.96 -1.83
C TYR A 187 -1.71 13.25 -0.56
N GLY A 188 -1.03 13.30 0.58
CA GLY A 188 -1.61 13.61 1.88
C GLY A 188 -2.49 12.50 2.47
N GLU A 189 -2.40 11.27 1.95
CA GLU A 189 -3.25 10.17 2.41
C GLU A 189 -3.06 9.84 3.90
N LYS A 190 -4.17 9.47 4.55
CA LYS A 190 -4.27 9.14 5.98
C LYS A 190 -5.23 7.97 6.19
N TYR A 191 -4.86 7.03 7.05
CA TYR A 191 -5.63 5.81 7.34
C TYR A 191 -5.93 5.63 8.82
#